data_AF-A0A432WHH9-F1
#
_entry.id   AF-A0A432WHH9-F1
#
_cell.length_a   1.000
_cell.length_b   1.000
_cell.length_c   1.000
_cell.angle_alpha   90.00
_cell.angle_beta   90.00
_cell.angle_gamma   90.00
#
_symmetry.space_group_name_H-M   'P 1'
#
loop_
_entity.id
_entity.type
_entity.pdbx_description
1 polymer ?
#
loop_
_entity_poly.entity_id
_entity_poly.type
_entity_poly.pdbx_seq_one_letter_code
_entity_poly.pdbx_strand_id
1 'polypeptide(L)'
;MKKRQVWGVITALSAALCFNLVGSQFSPEVVNNTYTALFVGLIYVVVCVPLTITSMILTLPSTFKLLKAEQRREHGFTQPLWLTVFAANLLLSVVYLLLIGLILYGIIAVSLGG
;
A
#
# COMPACT_ATOMS: atom_id res chain seq x y z
N MET A 1 1.40 -14.34 12.77
CA MET A 1 1.65 -13.78 11.43
C MET A 1 0.43 -13.73 10.52
N LYS A 2 -0.36 -14.80 10.41
CA LYS A 2 -1.56 -14.86 9.55
C LYS A 2 -2.49 -13.65 9.68
N LYS A 3 -2.83 -13.26 10.92
CA LYS A 3 -3.63 -12.05 11.20
C LYS A 3 -3.02 -10.78 10.57
N ARG A 4 -1.70 -10.57 10.69
CA ARG A 4 -1.03 -9.39 10.11
C ARG A 4 -1.10 -9.37 8.58
N GLN A 5 -0.92 -10.53 7.95
CA GLN A 5 -1.01 -10.69 6.50
C GLN A 5 -2.44 -10.44 5.98
N VAL A 6 -3.46 -10.92 6.70
CA VAL A 6 -4.86 -10.65 6.37
C VAL A 6 -5.19 -9.17 6.56
N TRP A 7 -4.83 -8.58 7.71
CA TRP A 7 -5.05 -7.16 7.97
C TRP A 7 -4.32 -6.27 6.97
N GLY A 8 -3.08 -6.61 6.60
CA GLY A 8 -2.33 -5.89 5.58
C GLY A 8 -3.08 -5.83 4.24
N VAL A 9 -3.60 -6.97 3.78
CA VAL A 9 -4.42 -7.03 2.55
C VAL A 9 -5.71 -6.22 2.69
N ILE A 10 -6.45 -6.38 3.80
CA ILE A 10 -7.70 -5.63 4.03
C ILE A 10 -7.43 -4.12 4.02
N THR A 11 -6.40 -3.65 4.72
CA THR A 11 -6.05 -2.23 4.77
C THR A 11 -5.62 -1.70 3.39
N ALA A 12 -4.89 -2.50 2.60
CA ALA A 12 -4.53 -2.15 1.22
C ALA A 12 -5.78 -2.01 0.33
N LEU A 13 -6.72 -2.96 0.45
CA LEU A 13 -7.99 -2.91 -0.30
C LEU A 13 -8.84 -1.73 0.13
N SER A 14 -8.91 -1.41 1.43
CA SER A 14 -9.61 -0.22 1.93
C SER A 14 -8.98 1.07 1.41
N ALA A 15 -7.64 1.16 1.34
CA ALA A 15 -6.96 2.30 0.75
C ALA A 15 -7.29 2.44 -0.74
N ALA A 16 -7.23 1.34 -1.50
CA ALA A 16 -7.56 1.32 -2.92
C ALA A 16 -9.03 1.70 -3.19
N LEU A 17 -9.95 1.17 -2.37
CA LEU A 17 -11.37 1.50 -2.46
C LEU A 17 -11.61 2.98 -2.14
N CYS A 18 -11.00 3.50 -1.07
CA CYS A 18 -11.10 4.92 -0.73
C CYS A 18 -10.56 5.79 -1.87
N PHE A 19 -9.41 5.41 -2.43
CA PHE A 19 -8.81 6.13 -3.56
C PHE A 19 -9.73 6.15 -4.78
N ASN A 20 -10.32 5.00 -5.13
CA ASN A 20 -11.21 4.86 -6.26
C ASN A 20 -12.53 5.62 -6.04
N LEU A 21 -13.12 5.53 -4.85
CA LEU A 21 -14.32 6.27 -4.50
C LEU A 21 -14.09 7.77 -4.63
N VAL A 22 -13.03 8.31 -4.03
CA VAL A 22 -12.68 9.72 -4.18
C VAL A 22 -12.48 10.07 -5.65
N GLY A 23 -11.66 9.31 -6.39
CA GLY A 23 -11.43 9.57 -7.81
C GLY A 23 -12.69 9.51 -8.69
N SER A 24 -13.67 8.67 -8.35
CA SER A 24 -14.94 8.53 -9.08
C SER A 24 -15.92 9.69 -8.84
N GLN A 25 -15.83 10.35 -7.68
CA GLN A 25 -16.73 11.44 -7.31
C GLN A 25 -16.29 12.79 -7.87
N PHE A 26 -15.04 12.93 -8.29
CA PHE A 26 -14.48 14.18 -8.77
C PHE A 26 -14.00 14.02 -10.21
N SER A 27 -14.73 14.58 -11.17
CA SER A 27 -14.24 14.66 -12.55
C SER A 27 -13.03 15.62 -12.61
N PRO A 28 -12.08 15.41 -13.53
CA PRO A 28 -10.92 16.28 -13.69
C PRO A 28 -11.29 17.76 -13.85
N GLU A 29 -12.43 18.04 -14.48
CA GLU A 29 -12.99 19.38 -14.68
C GLU A 29 -13.43 20.06 -13.38
N VAL A 30 -13.90 19.28 -12.39
CA VAL A 30 -14.33 19.78 -11.07
C VAL A 30 -13.12 20.00 -10.14
N VAL A 31 -12.04 19.25 -10.32
CA VAL A 31 -10.78 19.40 -9.57
C VAL A 31 -9.99 20.64 -10.02
N ASN A 32 -10.35 21.29 -11.13
CA ASN A 32 -9.76 22.58 -11.49
C ASN A 32 -10.16 23.74 -10.55
N ASN A 33 -11.19 23.55 -9.69
CA ASN A 33 -11.46 24.49 -8.61
C ASN A 33 -10.52 24.22 -7.43
N THR A 34 -9.72 25.25 -7.06
CA THR A 34 -8.74 25.20 -5.97
C THR A 34 -9.31 24.63 -4.67
N TYR A 35 -10.54 24.99 -4.28
CA TYR A 35 -11.14 24.51 -3.03
C TYR A 35 -11.48 23.02 -3.07
N THR A 36 -12.00 22.53 -4.20
CA THR A 36 -12.32 21.12 -4.38
C THR A 36 -11.06 20.27 -4.46
N ALA A 37 -10.03 20.75 -5.17
CA ALA A 37 -8.71 20.11 -5.20
C ALA A 37 -8.10 19.98 -3.80
N LEU A 38 -8.20 21.03 -2.98
CA LEU A 38 -7.67 21.05 -1.61
C LEU A 38 -8.40 20.03 -0.72
N PHE A 39 -9.74 19.96 -0.82
CA PHE A 39 -10.52 19.00 -0.06
C PHE A 39 -10.22 17.55 -0.46
N VAL A 40 -10.13 17.29 -1.76
CA VAL A 40 -9.76 15.98 -2.32
C VAL A 40 -8.35 15.59 -1.88
N GLY A 41 -7.39 16.52 -2.01
CA GLY A 41 -6.02 16.33 -1.53
C GLY A 41 -5.95 16.02 -0.04
N LEU A 42 -6.77 16.70 0.77
CA LEU A 42 -6.84 16.43 2.21
C LEU A 42 -7.33 15.02 2.51
N ILE A 43 -8.37 14.53 1.82
CA ILE A 43 -8.85 13.15 2.00
C ILE A 43 -7.75 12.15 1.64
N TYR A 44 -7.02 12.38 0.55
CA TYR A 44 -5.91 11.51 0.17
C TYR A 44 -4.82 11.48 1.25
N VAL A 45 -4.40 12.64 1.74
CA VAL A 45 -3.32 12.76 2.74
C VAL A 45 -3.74 12.24 4.11
N VAL A 46 -4.97 12.48 4.54
CA VAL A 46 -5.44 12.14 5.90
C VAL A 46 -5.94 10.70 5.98
N VAL A 47 -6.46 10.13 4.90
CA VAL A 47 -7.08 8.80 4.92
C VAL A 47 -6.29 7.79 4.09
N CYS A 48 -6.09 8.05 2.79
CA CYS A 48 -5.50 7.07 1.88
C CYS A 48 -4.03 6.79 2.19
N VAL A 49 -3.25 7.83 2.48
CA VAL A 49 -1.82 7.71 2.79
C VAL A 49 -1.60 6.93 4.10
N PRO A 50 -2.25 7.25 5.24
CA PRO A 50 -2.11 6.47 6.46
C PRO A 50 -2.56 5.02 6.34
N LEU A 51 -3.63 4.73 5.59
CA LEU A 51 -4.05 3.36 5.32
C LEU A 51 -2.98 2.61 4.53
N THR A 52 -2.40 3.25 3.51
CA THR A 52 -1.32 2.66 2.69
C THR A 52 -0.08 2.38 3.54
N ILE A 53 0.33 3.34 4.39
CA ILE A 53 1.47 3.17 5.31
C ILE A 53 1.19 2.06 6.33
N THR A 54 -0.01 2.01 6.89
CA THR A 54 -0.40 0.96 7.84
C THR A 54 -0.34 -0.42 7.20
N SER A 55 -0.87 -0.56 5.98
CA SER A 55 -0.74 -1.81 5.23
C SER A 55 0.73 -2.16 4.99
N MET A 56 1.55 -1.21 4.56
CA MET A 56 2.97 -1.42 4.33
C MET A 56 3.71 -1.93 5.59
N ILE A 57 3.45 -1.34 6.77
CA ILE A 57 4.03 -1.75 8.05
C ILE A 57 3.60 -3.17 8.45
N LEU A 58 2.37 -3.57 8.12
CA LEU A 58 1.87 -4.92 8.41
C LEU A 58 2.41 -5.97 7.43
N THR A 59 2.53 -5.60 6.16
CA THR A 59 2.88 -6.51 5.05
C THR A 59 4.38 -6.72 4.93
N LEU A 60 5.20 -5.67 4.82
CA LEU A 60 6.65 -5.81 4.53
C LEU A 60 7.37 -6.75 5.51
N PRO A 61 7.33 -6.53 6.84
CA PRO A 61 8.12 -7.35 7.76
C PRO A 61 7.64 -8.81 7.81
N SER A 62 6.34 -9.02 7.63
CA SER A 62 5.77 -10.36 7.66
C SER A 62 6.05 -11.13 6.36
N THR A 63 6.01 -10.46 5.21
CA THR A 63 6.39 -11.02 3.92
C THR A 63 7.87 -11.39 3.89
N PHE A 64 8.78 -10.50 4.33
CA PHE A 64 10.22 -10.79 4.36
C PHE A 64 10.56 -12.01 5.21
N LYS A 65 9.93 -12.16 6.38
CA LYS A 65 10.12 -13.35 7.23
C LYS A 65 9.61 -14.62 6.55
N LEU A 66 8.48 -14.54 5.85
CA LEU A 66 7.86 -15.67 5.15
C LEU A 66 8.49 -15.99 3.78
N LEU A 67 9.55 -15.29 3.34
CA LEU A 67 10.30 -15.66 2.14
C LEU A 67 10.99 -17.02 2.27
N LYS A 68 11.43 -17.38 3.48
CA LYS A 68 12.05 -18.69 3.75
C LYS A 68 10.98 -19.78 3.89
N ALA A 69 11.18 -20.91 3.20
CA ALA A 69 10.24 -22.03 3.23
C ALA A 69 10.05 -22.61 4.64
N GLU A 70 11.12 -22.67 5.44
CA GLU A 70 11.10 -23.10 6.84
C GLU A 70 10.16 -22.23 7.68
N GLN A 71 10.28 -20.91 7.56
CA GLN A 71 9.44 -19.95 8.26
C GLN A 71 7.96 -20.06 7.86
N ARG A 72 7.68 -20.37 6.58
CA ARG A 72 6.30 -20.65 6.13
C ARG A 72 5.74 -21.90 6.80
N ARG A 73 6.52 -22.98 6.89
CA ARG A 73 6.10 -24.22 7.56
C ARG A 73 5.85 -23.98 9.06
N GLU A 74 6.78 -23.30 9.72
CA GLU A 74 6.69 -22.95 11.15
C GLU A 74 5.42 -22.12 11.47
N HIS A 75 5.09 -21.16 10.61
CA HIS A 75 3.91 -20.31 10.79
C HIS A 75 2.62 -20.87 10.17
N GLY A 76 2.64 -22.11 9.67
CA GLY A 76 1.48 -22.80 9.11
C GLY A 76 0.98 -22.24 7.76
N PHE A 77 1.86 -21.66 6.96
CA PHE A 77 1.63 -21.21 5.57
C PHE A 77 1.90 -22.34 4.58
N THR A 78 1.23 -23.48 4.77
CA THR A 78 1.36 -24.66 3.90
C THR A 78 0.10 -24.94 3.09
N GLN A 79 -1.04 -24.39 3.49
CA GLN A 79 -2.31 -24.56 2.79
C GLN A 79 -2.47 -23.54 1.64
N PRO A 80 -3.17 -23.89 0.55
CA PRO A 80 -3.35 -23.00 -0.61
C PRO A 80 -3.88 -21.62 -0.24
N LEU A 81 -4.87 -21.52 0.66
CA LEU A 81 -5.42 -20.25 1.12
C LEU A 81 -4.34 -19.30 1.66
N TRP A 82 -3.48 -19.80 2.54
CA TRP A 82 -2.43 -18.98 3.17
C TRP A 82 -1.32 -18.65 2.19
N LEU A 83 -1.05 -19.53 1.22
CA LEU A 83 -0.11 -19.24 0.13
C LEU A 83 -0.65 -18.14 -0.80
N THR A 84 -1.94 -18.11 -1.09
CA THR A 84 -2.57 -17.02 -1.86
C THR A 84 -2.50 -15.69 -1.11
N VAL A 85 -2.79 -15.69 0.20
CA VAL A 85 -2.65 -14.48 1.03
C VAL A 85 -1.20 -14.01 1.07
N PHE A 86 -0.24 -14.93 1.19
CA PHE A 86 1.17 -14.60 1.13
C PHE A 86 1.58 -14.03 -0.24
N ALA A 87 1.12 -14.63 -1.34
CA ALA A 87 1.39 -14.14 -2.69
C ALA A 87 0.83 -12.72 -2.91
N ALA A 88 -0.38 -12.45 -2.42
CA ALA A 88 -0.96 -11.10 -2.46
C ALA A 88 -0.12 -10.09 -1.66
N ASN A 89 0.30 -10.44 -0.45
CA ASN A 89 1.17 -9.60 0.36
C ASN A 89 2.57 -9.42 -0.25
N LEU A 90 3.09 -10.44 -0.95
CA LEU A 90 4.34 -10.36 -1.68
C LEU A 90 4.24 -9.37 -2.84
N LEU A 91 3.17 -9.43 -3.63
CA LEU A 91 2.90 -8.47 -4.69
C LEU A 91 2.76 -7.05 -4.15
N LEU A 92 1.97 -6.86 -3.08
CA LEU A 92 1.85 -5.57 -2.39
C LEU A 92 3.21 -5.05 -1.90
N SER A 93 4.04 -5.93 -1.34
CA SER A 93 5.38 -5.58 -0.86
C SER A 93 6.27 -5.09 -2.00
N VAL A 94 6.21 -5.73 -3.17
CA VAL A 94 6.94 -5.27 -4.37
C VAL A 94 6.44 -3.89 -4.79
N VAL A 95 5.13 -3.66 -4.84
CA VAL A 95 4.55 -2.35 -5.16
C VAL A 95 5.01 -1.28 -4.17
N TYR A 96 5.00 -1.56 -2.86
CA TYR A 96 5.48 -0.62 -1.86
C TYR A 96 6.96 -0.29 -1.99
N LEU A 97 7.81 -1.27 -2.27
CA LEU A 97 9.23 -1.04 -2.50
C LEU A 97 9.48 -0.19 -3.75
N LEU A 98 8.73 -0.41 -4.83
CA LEU A 98 8.79 0.42 -6.03
C LEU A 98 8.35 1.86 -5.75
N LEU A 99 7.27 2.06 -4.99
CA LEU A 99 6.81 3.40 -4.60
C LEU A 99 7.84 4.13 -3.73
N ILE A 100 8.43 3.45 -2.75
CA ILE A 100 9.52 4.01 -1.93
C ILE A 100 10.71 4.38 -2.83
N GLY A 101 11.12 3.50 -3.74
CA GLY A 101 12.22 3.75 -4.68
C GLY A 101 11.96 4.96 -5.56
N LEU A 102 10.73 5.11 -6.09
CA LEU A 102 10.33 6.27 -6.90
C LEU A 102 10.37 7.57 -6.10
N ILE A 103 9.88 7.57 -4.87
CA ILE A 103 9.91 8.74 -3.97
C ILE A 103 11.36 9.15 -3.68
N LEU A 104 12.22 8.18 -3.31
CA LEU A 104 13.63 8.44 -3.03
C LEU A 104 14.36 8.98 -4.27
N TYR A 105 14.12 8.39 -5.44
CA TYR A 105 14.67 8.90 -6.70
C TYR A 105 14.24 10.34 -6.96
N GLY A 106 12.96 10.67 -6.79
CA GLY A 106 12.46 12.04 -6.95
C GLY A 106 13.14 13.04 -6.00
N ILE A 107 13.30 12.68 -4.73
CA ILE A 107 13.99 13.52 -3.73
C ILE A 107 15.45 13.77 -4.15
N ILE A 108 16.16 12.72 -4.57
CA ILE A 108 17.56 12.83 -5.00
C ILE A 108 17.67 13.67 -6.27
N ALA A 109 16.82 13.43 -7.27
CA ALA A 109 16.83 14.16 -8.53
C ALA A 109 16.60 15.66 -8.33
N VAL A 110 15.65 16.05 -7.46
CA VAL A 110 15.41 17.45 -7.09
C VAL A 110 16.63 18.04 -6.35
N SER A 111 17.25 17.26 -5.47
CA SER A 111 18.39 17.72 -4.66
C SER A 111 19.68 17.89 -5.47
N LEU A 112 19.80 17.21 -6.62
CA LEU A 112 20.96 17.31 -7.53
C LEU A 112 20.75 18.27 -8.71
N GLY A 113 19.50 18.64 -9.00
CA GLY A 113 19.12 19.52 -10.11
C GLY A 113 18.65 20.92 -9.70
N GLY A 114 18.67 21.25 -8.41
CA GLY A 114 18.35 22.55 -7.84
C GLY A 114 19.58 23.36 -7.45
#